data_AF-A0A368FZH6-F1
#
_entry.id   AF-A0A368FZH6-F1
#
_cell.length_a   1.000
_cell.length_b   1.000
_cell.length_c   1.000
_cell.angle_alpha   90.00
_cell.angle_beta   90.00
_cell.angle_gamma   90.00
#
_symmetry.space_group_name_H-M   'P 1'
#
loop_
_entity.id
_entity.type
_entity.pdbx_description
1 polymer ?
#
loop_
_entity_poly.entity_id
_entity_poly.type
_entity_poly.pdbx_seq_one_letter_code
_entity_poly.pdbx_strand_id
1 'polypeptide(L)'
;RQFDAIGNLREWWDTAVKKRFEERAQCIVGQYGKIEVPGTALRINGKLTQGENIADNGGVKQAFRAYKTYLKNHGEEKRIKGLEQFNNEQMFFLGYATVRLSLIPHSDSIICEC
;
A
#
# COMPACT_ATOMS: atom_id res chain seq x y z
N ARG A 1 15.27 -6.13 2.77
CA ARG A 1 15.96 -5.60 3.97
C ARG A 1 17.14 -6.45 4.43
N GLN A 2 17.03 -7.78 4.44
CA GLN A 2 18.14 -8.66 4.89
C GLN A 2 19.25 -8.81 3.84
N PHE A 3 18.96 -8.43 2.59
CA PHE A 3 19.92 -8.36 1.50
C PHE A 3 20.42 -6.93 1.34
N ASP A 4 21.72 -6.77 1.13
CA ASP A 4 22.36 -5.49 0.81
C ASP A 4 22.16 -5.09 -0.66
N ALA A 5 22.73 -3.94 -1.05
CA ALA A 5 22.55 -3.36 -2.38
C ALA A 5 23.05 -4.24 -3.55
N ILE A 6 23.92 -5.22 -3.29
CA ILE A 6 24.45 -6.14 -4.30
C ILE A 6 23.89 -7.57 -4.13
N GLY A 7 22.90 -7.74 -3.25
CA GLY A 7 22.17 -9.00 -3.08
C GLY A 7 22.76 -9.97 -2.06
N ASN A 8 23.73 -9.57 -1.22
CA ASN A 8 24.27 -10.44 -0.18
C ASN A 8 23.39 -10.45 1.07
N LEU A 9 23.15 -11.64 1.63
CA LEU A 9 22.47 -11.80 2.91
C LEU A 9 23.39 -11.39 4.07
N ARG A 10 23.22 -10.18 4.60
CA ARG A 10 23.94 -9.69 5.79
C ARG A 10 23.12 -8.63 6.52
N GLU A 11 23.36 -8.46 7.81
CA GLU A 11 22.83 -7.30 8.53
C GLU A 11 23.64 -6.06 8.16
N TRP A 12 23.01 -5.09 7.52
CA TRP A 12 23.63 -3.84 7.07
C TRP A 12 22.90 -2.60 7.60
N TRP A 13 21.93 -2.81 8.48
CA TRP A 13 21.20 -1.73 9.16
C TRP A 13 21.69 -1.58 10.59
N ASP A 14 21.76 -0.33 11.05
CA ASP A 14 21.93 -0.04 12.47
C ASP A 14 20.80 -0.66 13.29
N THR A 15 21.13 -1.13 14.50
CA THR A 15 20.17 -1.76 15.41
C THR A 15 18.94 -0.88 15.66
N ALA A 16 19.13 0.44 15.76
CA ALA A 16 18.03 1.39 15.95
C ALA A 16 17.09 1.48 14.73
N VAL A 17 17.63 1.37 13.51
CA VAL A 17 16.83 1.37 12.27
C VAL A 17 16.04 0.07 12.16
N LYS A 18 16.68 -1.07 12.42
CA LYS A 18 16.03 -2.38 12.44
C LYS A 18 14.86 -2.42 13.42
N LYS A 19 15.05 -1.93 14.64
CA LYS A 19 13.99 -1.87 15.65
C LYS A 19 12.78 -1.05 15.18
N ARG A 20 13.01 0.17 14.68
CA ARG A 20 11.93 1.04 14.15
C ARG A 20 11.21 0.43 12.96
N PHE A 21 11.94 -0.28 12.10
CA PHE A 21 11.32 -1.01 10.99
C PHE A 21 10.41 -2.12 11.51
N GLU A 22 10.88 -2.92 12.46
CA GLU A 22 10.12 -4.03 13.03
C GLU A 22 8.86 -3.54 13.76
N GLU A 23 8.92 -2.41 14.46
CA GLU A 23 7.76 -1.75 15.07
C GLU A 23 6.68 -1.40 14.03
N ARG A 24 7.06 -0.76 12.91
CA ARG A 24 6.12 -0.41 11.84
C ARG A 24 5.62 -1.63 11.07
N ALA A 25 6.49 -2.60 10.82
CA ALA A 25 6.13 -3.85 10.19
C ALA A 25 5.12 -4.64 11.05
N GLN A 26 5.21 -4.52 12.38
CA GLN A 26 4.24 -5.13 13.30
C GLN A 26 2.88 -4.42 13.25
N CYS A 27 2.83 -3.11 13.03
CA CYS A 27 1.58 -2.39 12.77
C CYS A 27 0.86 -3.00 11.56
N ILE A 28 1.57 -3.20 10.44
CA ILE A 28 1.02 -3.80 9.22
C ILE A 28 0.49 -5.22 9.49
N VAL A 29 1.23 -6.03 10.24
CA VAL A 29 0.76 -7.38 10.65
C VAL A 29 -0.55 -7.29 11.42
N GLY A 30 -0.64 -6.37 12.39
CA GLY A 30 -1.83 -6.18 13.21
C GLY A 30 -3.03 -5.64 12.43
N GLN A 31 -2.81 -4.71 11.50
CA GLN A 31 -3.87 -4.15 10.66
C GLN A 31 -4.46 -5.21 9.74
N TYR A 32 -3.63 -5.90 8.96
CA TYR A 32 -4.11 -6.90 8.00
C TYR A 32 -4.62 -8.17 8.67
N GLY A 33 -4.06 -8.55 9.83
CA GLY A 33 -4.55 -9.69 10.62
C GLY A 33 -5.98 -9.53 11.16
N LYS A 34 -6.51 -8.31 11.18
CA LYS A 34 -7.90 -8.04 11.55
C LYS A 34 -8.89 -8.25 10.40
N ILE A 35 -8.43 -8.42 9.16
CA ILE A 35 -9.32 -8.60 8.02
C ILE A 35 -9.84 -10.03 8.00
N GLU A 36 -11.16 -10.17 7.96
CA GLU A 36 -11.84 -11.44 7.72
C GLU A 36 -12.04 -11.62 6.21
N VAL A 37 -11.80 -12.84 5.71
CA VAL A 37 -12.00 -13.15 4.30
C VAL A 37 -13.51 -13.33 4.08
N PRO A 38 -14.16 -12.50 3.26
CA PRO A 38 -15.61 -12.51 3.15
C PRO A 38 -16.15 -13.85 2.67
N GLY A 39 -17.30 -14.25 3.22
CA GLY A 39 -17.89 -15.56 2.95
C GLY A 39 -17.17 -16.72 3.66
N THR A 40 -16.19 -16.43 4.52
CA THR A 40 -15.50 -17.43 5.35
C THR A 40 -15.38 -16.93 6.79
N ALA A 41 -15.04 -17.82 7.72
CA ALA A 41 -14.68 -17.45 9.10
C ALA A 41 -13.14 -17.32 9.30
N LEU A 42 -12.38 -17.20 8.20
CA LEU A 42 -10.92 -17.16 8.23
C LEU A 42 -10.42 -15.72 8.23
N ARG A 43 -9.37 -15.44 8.98
CA ARG A 43 -8.67 -14.14 8.97
C ARG A 43 -7.40 -14.22 8.13
N ILE A 44 -7.02 -13.11 7.52
CA ILE A 44 -5.75 -13.00 6.81
C ILE A 44 -4.60 -13.22 7.81
N ASN A 45 -3.61 -14.03 7.42
CA ASN A 45 -2.37 -14.15 8.20
C ASN A 45 -1.47 -12.95 7.91
N GLY A 46 -1.60 -11.88 8.70
CA GLY A 46 -0.85 -10.63 8.52
C GLY A 46 0.67 -10.80 8.57
N LYS A 47 1.20 -11.85 9.22
CA LYS A 47 2.64 -12.15 9.23
C LYS A 47 3.09 -12.77 7.91
N LEU A 48 2.28 -13.67 7.36
CA LEU A 48 2.55 -14.29 6.06
C LEU A 48 2.51 -13.25 4.93
N THR A 49 1.54 -12.34 4.95
CA THR A 49 1.36 -11.32 3.91
C THR A 49 2.16 -10.03 4.15
N GLN A 50 2.94 -9.95 5.23
CA GLN A 50 3.62 -8.72 5.67
C GLN A 50 4.46 -8.07 4.58
N GLY A 51 5.26 -8.85 3.83
CA GLY A 51 6.16 -8.33 2.80
C GLY A 51 5.40 -7.59 1.69
N GLU A 52 4.38 -8.25 1.13
CA GLU A 52 3.53 -7.69 0.07
C GLU A 52 2.70 -6.52 0.59
N ASN A 53 2.15 -6.60 1.81
CA ASN A 53 1.41 -5.48 2.39
C ASN A 53 2.30 -4.24 2.56
N ILE A 54 3.56 -4.40 2.98
CA ILE A 54 4.53 -3.29 3.06
C ILE A 54 4.82 -2.74 1.65
N ALA A 55 5.02 -3.61 0.66
CA ALA A 55 5.28 -3.20 -0.72
C ALA A 55 4.11 -2.42 -1.32
N ASP A 56 2.89 -2.89 -1.10
CA ASP A 56 1.65 -2.26 -1.56
C ASP A 56 1.44 -0.86 -0.97
N ASN A 57 1.54 -0.74 0.36
CA ASN A 57 1.42 0.53 1.07
C ASN A 57 2.54 1.50 0.69
N GLY A 58 3.76 1.00 0.59
CA GLY A 58 4.91 1.79 0.15
C GLY A 58 4.75 2.28 -1.28
N GLY A 59 4.37 1.39 -2.19
CA GLY A 59 4.22 1.65 -3.61
C GLY A 59 3.17 2.73 -3.89
N VAL A 60 1.96 2.58 -3.37
CA VAL A 60 0.88 3.57 -3.59
C VAL A 60 1.24 4.93 -2.99
N LYS A 61 1.89 4.95 -1.82
CA LYS A 61 2.35 6.19 -1.16
C LYS A 61 3.40 6.92 -1.99
N GLN A 62 4.38 6.21 -2.55
CA GLN A 62 5.41 6.83 -3.40
C GLN A 62 4.83 7.27 -4.75
N ALA A 63 3.99 6.43 -5.37
CA ALA A 63 3.32 6.77 -6.62
C ALA A 63 2.45 8.04 -6.49
N PHE A 64 1.69 8.16 -5.40
CA PHE A 64 0.87 9.35 -5.15
C PHE A 64 1.73 10.60 -4.91
N ARG A 65 2.85 10.48 -4.19
CA ARG A 65 3.81 11.59 -4.02
C ARG A 65 4.43 12.03 -5.35
N ALA A 66 4.79 11.08 -6.20
CA ALA A 66 5.29 11.37 -7.54
C ALA A 66 4.21 12.09 -8.38
N TYR A 67 2.96 11.63 -8.30
CA TYR A 67 1.83 12.26 -8.99
C TYR A 67 1.58 13.70 -8.54
N LYS A 68 1.56 13.96 -7.23
CA LYS A 68 1.46 15.33 -6.71
C LYS A 68 2.61 16.23 -7.16
N THR A 69 3.83 15.68 -7.24
CA THR A 69 5.00 16.41 -7.74
C THR A 69 4.85 16.73 -9.23
N TYR A 70 4.32 15.79 -10.02
CA TYR A 70 3.99 16.01 -11.42
C TYR A 70 2.97 17.13 -11.60
N LEU A 71 1.84 17.11 -10.87
CA LEU A 71 0.82 18.16 -10.92
C LEU A 71 1.37 19.54 -10.49
N LYS A 72 2.25 19.58 -9.49
CA LYS A 72 2.91 20.82 -9.07
C LYS A 72 3.76 21.43 -10.21
N ASN A 73 4.40 20.59 -11.00
CA ASN A 73 5.32 21.02 -12.05
C ASN A 73 4.63 21.31 -13.39
N HIS A 74 3.48 20.67 -13.66
CA HIS A 74 2.81 20.72 -14.97
C HIS A 74 1.39 21.30 -14.93
N GLY A 75 0.85 21.58 -13.74
CA GLY A 75 -0.53 22.01 -13.54
C GLY A 75 -1.50 20.83 -13.44
N GLU A 76 -2.78 21.15 -13.21
CA GLU A 76 -3.85 20.16 -13.14
C GLU A 76 -4.13 19.54 -14.52
N GLU A 77 -4.29 18.22 -14.54
CA GLU A 77 -4.77 17.51 -15.72
C GLU A 77 -6.27 17.75 -15.94
N LYS A 78 -6.70 17.64 -17.19
CA LYS A 78 -8.13 17.69 -17.54
C LYS A 78 -8.87 16.53 -16.88
N ARG A 79 -10.05 16.83 -16.33
CA ARG A 79 -10.95 15.80 -15.78
C ARG A 79 -11.40 14.84 -16.88
N ILE A 80 -11.61 13.58 -16.51
CA ILE A 80 -12.09 12.53 -17.41
C ILE A 80 -13.58 12.75 -17.69
N LYS A 81 -13.96 12.69 -18.96
CA LYS A 81 -15.35 12.88 -19.39
C LYS A 81 -16.27 11.80 -18.82
N GLY A 82 -17.37 12.21 -18.21
CA GLY A 82 -18.32 11.31 -17.52
C GLY A 82 -17.94 10.93 -16.09
N LEU A 83 -16.81 11.43 -15.58
CA LEU A 83 -16.31 11.23 -14.21
C LEU A 83 -15.87 12.56 -13.57
N GLU A 84 -16.39 13.68 -14.05
CA GLU A 84 -15.98 15.03 -13.65
C GLU A 84 -16.26 15.33 -12.15
N GLN A 85 -17.12 14.54 -11.51
CA GLN A 85 -17.37 14.62 -10.06
C GLN A 85 -16.17 14.23 -9.21
N PHE A 86 -15.19 13.51 -9.78
CA PHE A 86 -13.96 13.13 -9.09
C PHE A 86 -12.81 14.05 -9.49
N ASN A 87 -12.05 14.51 -8.50
CA ASN A 87 -10.81 15.22 -8.76
C ASN A 87 -9.67 14.25 -9.14
N ASN A 88 -8.56 14.79 -9.65
CA ASN A 88 -7.41 14.02 -10.14
C ASN A 88 -6.81 13.11 -9.05
N GLU A 89 -6.76 13.56 -7.80
CA GLU A 89 -6.28 12.73 -6.68
C GLU A 89 -7.25 11.57 -6.36
N GLN A 90 -8.57 11.81 -6.41
CA GLN A 90 -9.57 10.75 -6.27
C GLN A 90 -9.50 9.76 -7.43
N MET A 91 -9.34 10.26 -8.66
CA MET A 91 -9.17 9.42 -9.85
C MET A 91 -7.91 8.56 -9.77
N PHE A 92 -6.81 9.06 -9.20
CA PHE A 92 -5.62 8.26 -8.93
C PHE A 92 -5.95 7.03 -8.07
N PHE A 93 -6.67 7.21 -6.96
CA PHE A 93 -7.02 6.10 -6.06
C PHE A 93 -8.09 5.17 -6.65
N LEU A 94 -9.04 5.69 -7.43
CA LEU A 94 -9.99 4.87 -8.20
C LEU A 94 -9.28 3.98 -9.23
N GLY A 95 -8.30 4.53 -9.95
CA GLY A 95 -7.47 3.78 -10.88
C GLY A 95 -6.66 2.69 -10.18
N TYR A 96 -6.02 3.03 -9.05
CA TYR A 96 -5.30 2.06 -8.22
C TYR A 96 -6.19 0.91 -7.73
N ALA A 97 -7.41 1.22 -7.28
CA ALA A 97 -8.36 0.21 -6.81
C ALA A 97 -8.87 -0.70 -7.94
N THR A 98 -9.09 -0.15 -9.14
CA THR A 98 -9.64 -0.89 -10.29
C THR A 98 -8.70 -2.02 -10.74
N VAL A 99 -7.38 -1.82 -10.67
CA VAL A 99 -6.38 -2.87 -10.98
C VAL A 99 -6.49 -4.07 -10.03
N ARG A 100 -7.06 -3.88 -8.84
CA ARG A 100 -7.18 -4.91 -7.80
C ARG A 100 -8.54 -5.60 -7.76
N LEU A 101 -9.43 -5.28 -8.71
CA LEU A 101 -10.70 -5.97 -8.82
C LEU A 101 -10.45 -7.44 -9.18
N SER A 102 -10.92 -8.32 -8.30
CA SER A 102 -10.99 -9.76 -8.55
C SER A 102 -12.43 -10.22 -8.42
N LEU A 103 -12.76 -11.37 -9.00
CA LEU A 103 -14.11 -11.95 -8.92
C LEU A 103 -14.47 -12.43 -7.50
N ILE A 104 -13.53 -12.37 -6.56
CA ILE A 104 -13.76 -12.67 -5.16
C ILE A 104 -14.20 -11.37 -4.46
N PRO A 105 -15.45 -11.29 -3.96
CA PRO A 105 -15.92 -10.09 -3.29
C PRO A 105 -15.12 -9.87 -2.00
N HIS A 106 -14.36 -8.77 -1.95
CA HIS A 106 -13.75 -8.26 -0.71
C HIS A 106 -14.64 -7.13 -0.17
N SER A 107 -15.33 -7.35 0.96
CA SER A 107 -16.33 -6.41 1.50
C SER A 107 -15.75 -5.27 2.34
N ASP A 108 -14.44 -5.24 2.57
CA ASP A 108 -13.87 -4.34 3.56
C ASP A 108 -12.94 -3.31 2.90
N SER A 109 -13.20 -2.04 3.22
CA SER A 109 -12.29 -0.95 2.90
C SER A 109 -10.99 -1.15 3.68
N ILE A 110 -9.88 -1.43 2.97
CA ILE A 110 -8.55 -1.44 3.59
C ILE A 110 -8.20 0.00 3.94
N ILE A 111 -8.45 0.40 5.18
CA ILE A 111 -7.96 1.67 5.73
C ILE A 111 -6.50 1.45 6.14
N CYS A 112 -5.57 2.11 5.47
CA CYS A 112 -4.15 2.08 5.80
C CYS A 112 -3.86 2.99 7.00
N GLU A 113 -3.81 2.42 8.19
CA GLU A 113 -3.55 3.15 9.45
C GLU A 113 -2.07 3.10 9.88
N CYS A 114 -1.27 2.29 9.18
CA CYS A 114 0.18 2.25 9.23
C CYS A 114 0.76 2.97 7.97
#